data_AF-A0A661C457-F1
#
_entry.id   AF-A0A661C457-F1
#
_cell.length_a   1.000
_cell.length_b   1.000
_cell.length_c   1.000
_cell.angle_alpha   90.00
_cell.angle_beta   90.00
_cell.angle_gamma   90.00
#
_symmetry.space_group_name_H-M   'P 1'
#
loop_
_entity.id
_entity.type
_entity.pdbx_description
1 polymer ?
#
loop_
_entity_poly.entity_id
_entity_poly.type
_entity_poly.pdbx_seq_one_letter_code
_entity_poly.pdbx_strand_id
1 'polypeptide(L)'
;MNSATTNKPQLNRAANAALASLLNLTLLPVISFIALLLIYRKTQPDAIDRYHALLGVKINIIAAAVLFLVSALMILLGGFASPWTWVYVISYFTIVHTIFIVFALWALVRAWSGDKLSSL
;
A
#
# COMPACT_ATOMS: atom_id res chain seq x y z
N MET A 1 -26.67 3.56 24.07
CA MET A 1 -25.94 2.42 23.47
C MET A 1 -24.79 2.98 22.65
N ASN A 2 -23.54 2.76 23.06
CA ASN A 2 -22.35 3.35 22.43
C ASN A 2 -22.13 2.77 21.03
N SER A 3 -22.11 3.63 20.01
CA SER A 3 -21.81 3.30 18.61
C SER A 3 -20.42 2.66 18.37
N ALA A 4 -19.56 2.67 19.40
CA ALA A 4 -18.20 2.14 19.33
C ALA A 4 -18.11 0.60 19.32
N THR A 5 -19.06 -0.13 19.91
CA THR A 5 -18.97 -1.61 20.02
C THR A 5 -19.46 -2.33 18.77
N THR A 6 -20.35 -1.72 17.98
CA THR A 6 -20.93 -2.31 16.76
C THR A 6 -19.96 -2.35 15.57
N ASN A 7 -18.89 -1.52 15.60
CA ASN A 7 -17.94 -1.38 14.48
C ASN A 7 -16.63 -2.17 14.63
N LYS A 8 -16.43 -2.91 15.73
CA LYS A 8 -15.17 -3.62 16.00
C LYS A 8 -14.72 -4.58 14.87
N PRO A 9 -15.61 -5.39 14.26
CA PRO A 9 -15.23 -6.24 13.12
C PRO A 9 -14.81 -5.43 11.89
N GLN A 10 -15.39 -4.25 11.70
CA GLN A 10 -15.10 -3.35 10.59
C GLN A 10 -13.73 -2.67 10.78
N LEU A 11 -13.46 -2.18 11.98
CA LEU A 11 -12.15 -1.61 12.33
C LEU A 11 -11.02 -2.65 12.17
N ASN A 12 -11.25 -3.90 12.61
CA ASN A 12 -10.29 -4.98 12.42
C ASN A 12 -10.04 -5.27 10.92
N ARG A 13 -11.07 -5.23 10.07
CA ARG A 13 -10.89 -5.39 8.62
C ARG A 13 -10.15 -4.21 8.00
N ALA A 14 -10.42 -2.98 8.44
CA ALA A 14 -9.71 -1.79 8.00
C ALA A 14 -8.21 -1.92 8.31
N ALA A 15 -7.88 -2.30 9.55
CA ALA A 15 -6.51 -2.54 9.99
C ALA A 15 -5.84 -3.67 9.18
N ASN A 16 -6.53 -4.79 8.99
CA ASN A 16 -6.01 -5.91 8.20
C ASN A 16 -5.80 -5.54 6.74
N ALA A 17 -6.65 -4.69 6.15
CA ALA A 17 -6.47 -4.19 4.79
C ALA A 17 -5.23 -3.29 4.69
N ALA A 18 -5.08 -2.34 5.61
CA ALA A 18 -3.90 -1.47 5.64
C ALA A 18 -2.60 -2.27 5.90
N LEU A 19 -2.66 -3.29 6.77
CA LEU A 19 -1.55 -4.20 7.02
C LEU A 19 -1.20 -5.03 5.78
N ALA A 20 -2.19 -5.59 5.09
CA ALA A 20 -1.98 -6.35 3.85
C ALA A 20 -1.35 -5.45 2.75
N SER A 21 -1.75 -4.19 2.69
CA SER A 21 -1.11 -3.19 1.83
C SER A 21 0.37 -2.97 2.18
N LEU A 22 0.68 -2.78 3.47
CA LEU A 22 2.06 -2.61 3.93
C LEU A 22 2.92 -3.87 3.69
N LEU A 23 2.36 -5.05 3.94
CA LEU A 23 3.04 -6.33 3.72
C LEU A 23 3.36 -6.57 2.24
N ASN A 24 2.48 -6.15 1.32
CA ASN A 24 2.73 -6.24 -0.11
C ASN A 24 3.92 -5.39 -0.55
N LEU A 25 4.11 -4.23 0.09
CA LEU A 25 5.25 -3.34 -0.19
C LEU A 25 6.56 -3.86 0.43
N THR A 26 6.51 -4.68 1.47
CA THR A 26 7.71 -5.00 2.28
C THR A 26 8.19 -6.43 2.15
N LEU A 27 7.36 -7.40 2.58
CA LEU A 27 7.81 -8.78 2.86
C LEU A 27 7.13 -9.84 1.99
N LEU A 28 5.87 -9.59 1.61
CA LEU A 28 5.00 -10.60 1.03
C LEU A 28 4.28 -10.02 -0.20
N PRO A 29 5.04 -9.66 -1.26
CA PRO A 29 4.46 -9.11 -2.48
C PRO A 29 3.54 -10.14 -3.13
N VAL A 30 2.53 -9.67 -3.87
CA VAL A 30 1.49 -10.45 -4.55
C VAL A 30 0.55 -11.20 -3.60
N ILE A 31 1.08 -12.00 -2.67
CA ILE A 31 0.28 -12.77 -1.69
C ILE A 31 -0.55 -11.82 -0.82
N SER A 32 0.08 -10.78 -0.27
CA SER A 32 -0.63 -9.80 0.56
C SER A 32 -1.57 -8.93 -0.26
N PHE A 33 -1.25 -8.68 -1.53
CA PHE A 33 -2.17 -7.98 -2.43
C PHE A 33 -3.42 -8.81 -2.73
N ILE A 34 -3.28 -10.12 -2.95
CA ILE A 34 -4.43 -11.03 -3.10
C ILE A 34 -5.28 -11.00 -1.82
N ALA A 35 -4.65 -11.08 -0.64
CA ALA A 35 -5.37 -10.97 0.64
C ALA A 35 -6.12 -9.64 0.76
N LEU A 36 -5.50 -8.52 0.36
CA LEU A 36 -6.12 -7.20 0.32
C LEU A 36 -7.34 -7.15 -0.61
N LEU A 37 -7.26 -7.75 -1.80
CA LEU A 37 -8.40 -7.85 -2.72
C LEU A 37 -9.54 -8.70 -2.14
N LEU A 38 -9.21 -9.80 -1.45
CA LEU A 38 -10.20 -10.62 -0.76
C LEU A 38 -10.89 -9.87 0.38
N ILE A 39 -10.16 -9.02 1.12
CA ILE A 39 -10.74 -8.14 2.13
C ILE A 39 -11.66 -7.13 1.45
N TYR A 40 -11.18 -6.44 0.41
CA TYR A 40 -11.95 -5.45 -0.36
C TYR A 40 -13.31 -6.00 -0.81
N ARG A 41 -13.36 -7.23 -1.36
CA ARG A 41 -14.63 -7.86 -1.80
C ARG A 41 -15.65 -8.08 -0.69
N LYS A 42 -15.23 -8.14 0.58
CA LYS A 42 -16.10 -8.35 1.75
C LYS A 42 -16.60 -7.02 2.37
N THR A 43 -16.14 -5.88 1.87
CA THR A 43 -16.46 -4.56 2.42
C THR A 43 -17.66 -3.92 1.72
N GLN A 44 -18.49 -3.21 2.48
CA GLN A 44 -19.68 -2.52 1.96
C GLN A 44 -19.34 -1.10 1.48
N PRO A 45 -20.09 -0.53 0.52
CA PRO A 45 -19.96 0.89 0.18
C PRO A 45 -20.07 1.79 1.43
N ASP A 46 -19.35 2.92 1.42
CA ASP A 46 -19.32 3.95 2.48
C ASP A 46 -18.83 3.53 3.88
N ALA A 47 -18.43 2.27 4.04
CA ALA A 47 -17.83 1.75 5.25
C ALA A 47 -16.35 2.16 5.44
N ILE A 48 -15.88 2.21 6.69
CA ILE A 48 -14.47 2.55 6.98
C ILE A 48 -13.48 1.48 6.51
N ASP A 49 -13.87 0.20 6.56
CA ASP A 49 -13.05 -0.90 6.03
C ASP A 49 -12.91 -0.81 4.51
N ARG A 50 -13.96 -0.39 3.80
CA ARG A 50 -13.93 -0.11 2.36
C ARG A 50 -12.96 0.99 2.01
N TYR A 51 -12.95 2.08 2.79
CA TYR A 51 -12.02 3.19 2.59
C TYR A 51 -10.57 2.73 2.67
N HIS A 52 -10.20 2.03 3.76
CA HIS A 52 -8.83 1.55 3.96
C HIS A 52 -8.42 0.47 2.96
N ALA A 53 -9.35 -0.40 2.56
CA ALA A 53 -9.12 -1.37 1.49
C ALA A 53 -8.87 -0.70 0.14
N LEU A 54 -9.67 0.30 -0.26
CA LEU A 54 -9.45 1.05 -1.49
C LEU A 54 -8.15 1.85 -1.46
N LEU A 55 -7.84 2.47 -0.32
CA LEU A 55 -6.59 3.21 -0.14
C LEU A 55 -5.39 2.28 -0.31
N GLY A 56 -5.40 1.12 0.35
CA GLY A 56 -4.37 0.10 0.19
C GLY A 56 -4.22 -0.35 -1.26
N VAL A 57 -5.34 -0.61 -1.96
CA VAL A 57 -5.30 -1.03 -3.38
C VAL A 57 -4.66 0.06 -4.24
N LYS A 58 -5.05 1.33 -4.04
CA LYS A 58 -4.47 2.47 -4.77
C LYS A 58 -2.97 2.60 -4.55
N ILE A 59 -2.52 2.57 -3.29
CA ILE A 59 -1.10 2.67 -2.93
C ILE A 59 -0.31 1.58 -3.66
N ASN A 60 -0.78 0.33 -3.62
CA ASN A 60 -0.07 -0.80 -4.24
C ASN A 60 -0.08 -0.77 -5.76
N ILE A 61 -1.17 -0.35 -6.40
CA ILE A 61 -1.23 -0.21 -7.87
C ILE A 61 -0.28 0.90 -8.33
N ILE A 62 -0.26 2.04 -7.64
CA ILE A 62 0.67 3.14 -7.96
C ILE A 62 2.12 2.68 -7.76
N ALA A 63 2.42 2.01 -6.65
CA ALA A 63 3.75 1.46 -6.40
C ALA A 63 4.19 0.48 -7.50
N ALA A 64 3.29 -0.42 -7.94
CA ALA A 64 3.56 -1.33 -9.04
C ALA A 64 3.79 -0.59 -10.37
N ALA A 65 2.96 0.41 -10.70
CA ALA A 65 3.12 1.21 -11.91
C ALA A 65 4.47 1.96 -11.94
N VAL A 66 4.87 2.53 -10.81
CA VAL A 66 6.17 3.20 -10.65
C VAL A 66 7.32 2.21 -10.77
N LEU A 67 7.20 0.99 -10.22
CA LEU A 67 8.20 -0.07 -10.39
C LEU A 67 8.39 -0.43 -11.87
N PHE A 68 7.31 -0.61 -12.63
CA PHE A 68 7.39 -0.87 -14.07
C PHE A 68 8.02 0.30 -14.84
N LEU A 69 7.68 1.54 -14.48
CA LEU A 69 8.25 2.74 -15.10
C LEU A 69 9.78 2.81 -14.91
N VAL A 70 10.26 2.63 -13.68
CA VAL A 70 11.71 2.64 -13.38
C VAL A 70 12.42 1.49 -14.09
N SER A 71 11.79 0.32 -14.14
CA SER A 71 12.32 -0.86 -14.85
C SER A 71 12.37 -0.66 -16.36
N ALA A 72 11.42 0.07 -16.95
CA ALA A 72 11.44 0.42 -18.37
C ALA A 72 12.56 1.44 -18.67
N LEU A 73 12.70 2.47 -17.83
CA LEU A 73 13.78 3.45 -17.94
C LEU A 73 15.17 2.79 -17.89
N MET A 74 15.35 1.77 -17.06
CA MET A 74 16.57 0.96 -17.02
C MET A 74 16.95 0.35 -18.37
N ILE A 75 15.96 -0.26 -19.03
CA ILE A 75 16.17 -0.92 -20.33
C ILE A 75 16.53 0.13 -21.40
N LEU A 76 15.90 1.31 -21.33
CA LEU A 76 16.09 2.38 -22.32
C LEU A 76 17.40 3.17 -22.14
N LEU A 77 17.89 3.37 -20.92
CA LEU A 77 19.03 4.25 -20.61
C LEU A 77 20.42 3.59 -20.69
N GLY A 78 20.55 2.41 -21.31
CA GLY A 78 21.85 1.79 -21.59
C GLY A 78 22.08 0.42 -20.94
N GLY A 79 21.02 -0.21 -20.43
CA GLY A 79 21.04 -1.60 -20.00
C GLY A 79 21.83 -1.87 -18.71
N PHE A 80 21.82 -3.14 -18.29
CA PHE A 80 22.35 -3.58 -16.99
C PHE A 80 23.88 -3.66 -16.89
N ALA A 81 24.61 -3.17 -17.88
CA ALA A 81 26.06 -3.36 -18.03
C ALA A 81 26.92 -2.33 -17.26
N SER A 82 26.40 -1.13 -17.02
CA SER A 82 27.16 -0.07 -16.32
C SER A 82 26.88 -0.10 -14.81
N PRO A 83 27.91 -0.13 -13.94
CA PRO A 83 27.73 -0.02 -12.49
C PRO A 83 27.01 1.27 -12.06
N TRP A 84 27.21 2.38 -12.77
CA TRP A 84 26.55 3.65 -12.46
C TRP A 84 25.03 3.59 -12.66
N THR A 85 24.57 2.85 -13.67
CA THR A 85 23.13 2.61 -13.90
C THR A 85 22.48 1.94 -12.69
N TRP A 86 23.16 0.98 -12.08
CA TRP A 86 22.69 0.33 -10.85
C TRP A 86 22.65 1.27 -9.65
N VAL A 87 23.67 2.13 -9.48
CA VAL A 87 23.69 3.13 -8.40
C VAL A 87 22.46 4.04 -8.48
N TYR A 88 22.18 4.60 -9.67
CA TYR A 88 21.03 5.48 -9.84
C TYR A 88 19.71 4.77 -9.57
N VAL A 89 19.57 3.53 -10.06
CA VAL A 89 18.29 2.83 -9.98
C VAL A 89 18.00 2.26 -8.62
N ILE A 90 18.99 1.68 -7.93
CA ILE A 90 18.81 1.26 -6.56
C ILE A 90 18.49 2.47 -5.67
N SER A 91 19.18 3.60 -5.87
CA SER A 91 18.93 4.81 -5.08
C SER A 91 17.53 5.37 -5.32
N TYR A 92 17.14 5.53 -6.58
CA TYR A 92 15.82 6.05 -6.95
C TYR A 92 14.71 5.10 -6.46
N PHE A 93 14.85 3.81 -6.72
CA PHE A 93 13.90 2.79 -6.25
C PHE A 93 13.77 2.84 -4.73
N THR A 94 14.86 2.85 -3.98
CA THR A 94 14.82 2.84 -2.51
C THR A 94 14.11 4.06 -1.96
N ILE A 95 14.40 5.27 -2.46
CA ILE A 95 13.75 6.51 -2.00
C ILE A 95 12.26 6.46 -2.29
N VAL A 96 11.89 6.20 -3.55
CA VAL A 96 10.49 6.21 -4.00
C VAL A 96 9.69 5.11 -3.32
N HIS A 97 10.27 3.92 -3.17
CA HIS A 97 9.67 2.80 -2.48
C HIS A 97 9.45 3.08 -0.99
N THR A 98 10.43 3.71 -0.33
CA THR A 98 10.33 4.09 1.09
C THR A 98 9.18 5.08 1.32
N ILE A 99 8.93 6.01 0.39
CA ILE A 99 7.77 6.91 0.47
C ILE A 99 6.47 6.11 0.52
N PHE A 100 6.29 5.12 -0.34
CA PHE A 100 5.09 4.26 -0.32
C PHE A 100 4.96 3.47 1.00
N ILE A 101 6.06 2.97 1.55
CA ILE A 101 6.06 2.27 2.85
C ILE A 101 5.59 3.21 3.97
N VAL A 102 6.11 4.44 4.02
CA VAL A 102 5.71 5.43 5.03
C VAL A 102 4.22 5.78 4.90
N PHE A 103 3.72 5.98 3.68
CA PHE A 103 2.29 6.22 3.44
C PHE A 103 1.42 5.02 3.87
N ALA A 104 1.83 3.79 3.56
CA ALA A 104 1.11 2.59 3.98
C ALA A 104 1.12 2.40 5.51
N LEU A 105 2.24 2.72 6.16
CA LEU A 105 2.35 2.70 7.62
C LEU A 105 1.43 3.75 8.26
N TRP A 106 1.39 4.97 7.69
CA TRP A 106 0.47 6.00 8.16
C TRP A 106 -1.00 5.58 8.01
N ALA A 107 -1.35 4.97 6.87
CA ALA A 107 -2.68 4.41 6.67
C ALA A 107 -3.03 3.32 7.71
N LEU A 108 -2.07 2.47 8.07
CA LEU A 108 -2.26 1.46 9.12
C LEU A 108 -2.52 2.08 10.49
N VAL A 109 -1.74 3.09 10.88
CA VAL A 109 -1.95 3.80 12.16
C VAL A 109 -3.34 4.46 12.20
N ARG A 110 -3.79 5.08 11.09
CA ARG A 110 -5.14 5.66 10.99
C ARG A 110 -6.23 4.59 11.01
N ALA A 111 -6.00 3.44 10.40
CA ALA A 111 -6.93 2.32 10.47
C ALA A 111 -7.09 1.79 11.92
N TRP A 112 -6.00 1.77 12.70
CA TRP A 112 -6.05 1.42 14.13
C TRP A 112 -6.80 2.44 14.98
N SER A 113 -6.70 3.73 14.68
CA SER A 113 -7.49 4.76 15.37
C SER A 113 -8.95 4.80 14.94
N GLY A 114 -9.31 4.12 13.84
CA GLY A 114 -10.65 4.15 13.27
C GLY A 114 -10.95 5.45 12.52
N ASP A 115 -9.91 6.12 12.02
CA ASP A 115 -10.03 7.35 11.25
C ASP A 115 -9.69 7.11 9.77
N LYS A 116 -10.25 7.96 8.89
CA LYS A 116 -9.78 8.10 7.50
C LYS A 116 -8.49 8.92 7.49
N LEU A 117 -7.71 8.93 6.41
CA LEU A 117 -6.71 10.01 6.24
C LEU A 117 -7.51 11.30 6.01
N SER A 118 -7.68 12.13 7.04
CA SER A 118 -8.06 13.53 6.83
C SER A 118 -6.82 14.28 6.36
N SER A 119 -7.02 15.38 5.65
CA SER A 119 -5.92 16.32 5.39
C SER A 119 -5.24 16.67 6.72
N LEU A 120 -3.91 16.80 6.66
CA LEU A 120 -3.12 17.52 7.66
C LEU A 120 -3.80 18.84 8.05
#